data_AF-A0A0G1KEG6-F1
#
_entry.id   AF-A0A0G1KEG6-F1
#
_cell.length_a   1.000
_cell.length_b   1.000
_cell.length_c   1.000
_cell.angle_alpha   90.00
_cell.angle_beta   90.00
_cell.angle_gamma   90.00
#
_symmetry.space_group_name_H-M   'P 1'
#
loop_
_entity.id
_entity.type
_entity.pdbx_description
1 polymer ?
#
loop_
_entity_poly.entity_id
_entity_poly.type
_entity_poly.pdbx_seq_one_letter_code
_entity_poly.pdbx_strand_id
1 'polypeptide(L)' 'MKHLEHLNEMQREAAVHKDGPLLIIAGAGTGKTSTLTHRILNLIKEGVPPSEILAITLINFLEIKAFLVSEKQKVARALS' A
#
# COMPACT_ATOMS: atom_id res chain seq x y z
N MET A 1 12.03 -4.06 4.60
CA MET A 1 10.79 -4.74 4.12
C MET A 1 9.64 -4.80 5.13
N LYS A 2 9.82 -4.40 6.41
CA LYS A 2 8.86 -4.49 7.53
C LYS A 2 7.37 -4.23 7.23
N HIS A 3 7.04 -3.29 6.36
CA HIS A 3 5.64 -3.00 6.02
C HIS A 3 4.89 -4.15 5.31
N LEU A 4 5.54 -5.16 4.73
CA LEU A 4 4.84 -6.24 4.02
C LEU A 4 4.50 -7.44 4.92
N GLU A 5 4.92 -7.41 6.19
CA GLU A 5 4.85 -8.55 7.11
C GLU A 5 3.41 -9.01 7.41
N HIS A 6 2.44 -8.10 7.36
CA HIS A 6 1.03 -8.40 7.64
C HIS A 6 0.22 -8.82 6.40
N LEU A 7 0.86 -8.89 5.23
CA LEU A 7 0.23 -9.33 3.99
C LEU A 7 0.41 -10.84 3.81
N ASN A 8 -0.64 -11.49 3.33
CA ASN A 8 -0.50 -12.84 2.77
C ASN A 8 0.32 -12.81 1.47
N GLU A 9 0.65 -13.99 0.93
CA GLU A 9 1.49 -14.13 -0.25
C GLU A 9 0.94 -13.37 -1.47
N MET A 10 -0.32 -13.58 -1.83
CA MET A 10 -0.95 -12.91 -2.98
C MET A 10 -1.02 -11.39 -2.83
N GLN A 11 -1.34 -10.91 -1.62
CA GLN A 11 -1.36 -9.47 -1.33
C GLN A 11 0.04 -8.86 -1.42
N ARG A 12 1.07 -9.61 -0.98
CA ARG A 12 2.46 -9.19 -1.06
C ARG A 12 2.93 -9.11 -2.50
N GLU A 13 2.64 -10.11 -3.32
CA GLU A 13 2.93 -10.09 -4.77
C GLU A 13 2.30 -8.87 -5.44
N ALA A 14 1.02 -8.62 -5.16
CA ALA A 14 0.32 -7.44 -5.67
C ALA A 14 0.95 -6.11 -5.17
N ALA A 15 1.44 -6.08 -3.93
CA ALA A 15 2.07 -4.89 -3.36
C ALA A 15 3.46 -4.59 -3.94
N VAL A 16 4.23 -5.61 -4.34
CA VAL A 16 5.56 -5.45 -4.94
C VAL A 16 5.54 -5.35 -6.46
N HIS A 17 4.39 -5.59 -7.11
CA HIS A 17 4.25 -5.46 -8.55
C HIS A 17 4.48 -4.03 -9.05
N LYS A 18 5.54 -3.87 -9.84
CA LYS A 18 6.01 -2.57 -10.38
C LYS A 18 5.79 -2.44 -11.89
N ASP A 19 6.06 -3.51 -12.63
CA ASP A 19 6.21 -3.43 -14.08
C ASP A 19 4.93 -3.80 -14.81
N GLY A 20 4.46 -2.91 -15.67
CA GLY A 20 3.26 -3.12 -16.47
C GLY A 20 1.94 -3.13 -15.67
N PRO A 21 0.81 -3.31 -16.37
CA PRO A 21 -0.51 -3.29 -15.75
C PRO A 21 -0.75 -4.51 -14.86
N LEU A 22 -1.49 -4.31 -13.76
CA LEU A 22 -1.92 -5.36 -12.84
C LEU A 22 -3.44 -5.29 -12.62
N LEU A 23 -4.12 -6.43 -12.76
CA LEU A 23 -5.53 -6.59 -12.40
C LEU A 23 -5.64 -7.51 -11.18
N ILE A 24 -6.27 -7.03 -10.11
CA ILE A 24 -6.53 -7.80 -8.88
C ILE A 24 -8.02 -8.06 -8.78
N ILE A 25 -8.42 -9.33 -8.78
CA ILE A 25 -9.80 -9.76 -8.54
C ILE A 25 -9.91 -10.18 -7.07
N ALA A 26 -10.78 -9.50 -6.31
CA ALA A 26 -10.84 -9.66 -4.87
C ALA A 26 -12.26 -9.52 -4.30
N GLY A 27 -12.70 -10.53 -3.54
CA GLY A 27 -14.00 -10.55 -2.85
C GLY A 27 -14.12 -9.54 -1.72
N ALA A 28 -15.32 -9.34 -1.17
CA ALA A 28 -15.51 -8.48 0.00
C ALA A 28 -14.69 -8.99 1.20
N GLY A 29 -14.12 -8.07 2.00
CA GLY A 29 -13.35 -8.43 3.20
C GLY A 29 -11.95 -9.00 2.97
N THR A 30 -11.49 -9.20 1.72
CA THR A 30 -10.20 -9.86 1.44
C THR A 30 -8.97 -8.93 1.53
N GLY A 31 -9.10 -7.77 2.17
CA GLY A 31 -7.98 -6.84 2.37
C GLY A 31 -7.57 -6.02 1.15
N LYS A 32 -8.52 -5.67 0.25
CA LYS A 32 -8.27 -4.81 -0.93
C LYS A 32 -7.57 -3.49 -0.56
N THR A 33 -8.10 -2.80 0.45
CA THR A 33 -7.53 -1.52 0.92
C THR A 33 -6.10 -1.72 1.44
N SER A 34 -5.88 -2.73 2.29
CA SER A 34 -4.53 -3.06 2.81
C SER A 34 -3.54 -3.29 1.67
N THR A 35 -3.91 -4.14 0.71
CA THR A 35 -3.09 -4.45 -0.47
C THR A 35 -2.72 -3.18 -1.25
N LEU A 36 -3.71 -2.32 -1.56
CA LEU A 36 -3.48 -1.08 -2.27
C LEU A 36 -2.58 -0.11 -1.49
N THR A 37 -2.80 0.00 -0.18
CA THR A 37 -2.00 0.90 0.66
C THR A 37 -0.56 0.46 0.77
N HIS A 38 -0.32 -0.84 0.95
CA HIS A 38 1.03 -1.39 0.98
C HIS A 38 1.71 -1.28 -0.39
N ARG A 39 0.97 -1.39 -1.50
CA ARG A 39 1.49 -1.12 -2.84
C ARG A 39 1.98 0.31 -2.99
N ILE A 40 1.16 1.30 -2.60
CA ILE A 40 1.53 2.72 -2.63
C ILE A 40 2.78 2.96 -1.78
N LEU A 41 2.82 2.39 -0.57
CA LEU A 41 3.97 2.52 0.32
C LEU A 41 5.23 1.87 -0.27
N ASN A 42 5.09 0.73 -0.96
CA ASN A 42 6.20 0.06 -1.62
C ASN A 42 6.76 0.93 -2.76
N LEU A 43 5.90 1.49 -3.62
CA LEU A 43 6.32 2.42 -4.69
C LEU A 43 7.09 3.63 -4.13
N ILE A 44 6.59 4.24 -3.05
CA ILE A 44 7.28 5.36 -2.40
C ILE A 44 8.64 4.94 -1.85
N LYS A 45 8.74 3.75 -1.23
CA LYS A 45 10.00 3.22 -0.71
C LYS A 45 11.02 2.90 -1.80
N GLU A 46 10.54 2.54 -2.98
CA GLU A 46 11.37 2.35 -4.18
C GLU A 46 11.75 3.67 -4.88
N GLY A 47 11.36 4.82 -4.32
CA GLY A 47 11.76 6.13 -4.79
C GLY A 47 10.77 6.81 -5.73
N VAL A 48 9.59 6.23 -5.97
CA VAL A 48 8.55 6.91 -6.76
C VAL A 48 8.02 8.11 -5.97
N PRO A 49 8.12 9.35 -6.49
CA PRO A 49 7.59 10.52 -5.82
C PRO A 49 6.08 10.37 -5.58
N PRO A 50 5.55 10.67 -4.37
CA PRO A 50 4.12 10.55 -4.10
C PRO A 50 3.24 11.39 -5.05
N SER A 51 3.78 12.48 -5.60
CA SER A 51 3.11 13.34 -6.58
C SER A 51 2.86 12.65 -7.93
N GLU A 52 3.56 11.55 -8.22
CA GLU A 52 3.41 10.76 -9.44
C GLU A 52 2.46 9.56 -9.26
N ILE A 53 1.92 9.37 -8.06
CA ILE A 53 1.02 8.25 -7.73
C ILE A 53 -0.42 8.76 -7.65
N LEU A 54 -1.24 8.36 -8.63
CA LEU A 54 -2.68 8.61 -8.60
C LEU A 54 -3.43 7.38 -8.08
N ALA A 55 -4.22 7.57 -7.02
CA ALA A 55 -5.13 6.56 -6.49
C ALA A 55 -6.57 7.06 -6.56
N ILE A 56 -7.40 6.35 -7.32
CA ILE A 56 -8.83 6.65 -7.48
C ILE A 56 -9.62 5.59 -6.69
N THR A 57 -10.59 6.04 -5.90
CA THR A 57 -11.45 5.18 -5.08
C THR A 57 -12.87 5.73 -5.08
N LEU A 58 -13.85 4.85 -4.84
CA LEU A 58 -15.26 5.22 -4.71
C LEU A 58 -15.65 5.57 -3.26
N ILE A 59 -14.76 5.34 -2.28
CA ILE A 59 -14.97 5.67 -0.86
C ILE A 59 -13.99 6.74 -0.38
N ASN A 60 -14.27 7.35 0.78
CA ASN A 60 -13.52 8.48 1.31
C ASN A 60 -12.01 8.19 1.45
N PHE A 61 -11.17 9.08 0.91
CA PHE A 61 -9.71 9.00 0.93
C PHE A 61 -9.10 9.03 2.34
N LEU A 62 -9.88 9.43 3.35
CA LEU A 62 -9.44 9.48 4.75
C LEU A 62 -8.91 8.13 5.25
N GLU A 63 -9.51 6.99 4.87
CA GLU A 63 -9.05 5.68 5.34
C GLU A 63 -7.65 5.34 4.83
N ILE A 64 -7.40 5.58 3.54
CA ILE A 64 -6.08 5.36 2.92
C ILE A 64 -5.05 6.32 3.53
N LYS A 65 -5.41 7.60 3.69
CA LYS A 65 -4.52 8.62 4.24
C LYS A 65 -4.17 8.33 5.71
N ALA A 66 -5.15 7.94 6.52
CA ALA A 66 -4.94 7.58 7.93
C ALA A 66 -3.99 6.38 8.06
N PHE A 67 -4.15 5.35 7.22
CA PHE A 67 -3.25 4.20 7.22
C PHE A 67 -1.81 4.61 6.83
N LEU A 68 -1.64 5.35 5.72
CA LEU A 68 -0.32 5.80 5.26
C LEU A 68 0.41 6.67 6.31
N VAL A 69 -0.33 7.55 6.99
CA VAL A 69 0.22 8.39 8.08
C VAL A 69 0.64 7.52 9.28
N SER A 70 -0.19 6.54 9.66
CA SER A 70 0.11 5.64 10.77
C SER A 70 1.35 4.78 10.51
N GLU A 71 1.53 4.28 9.27
CA GLU A 71 2.71 3.50 8.90
C GLU A 71 3.98 4.36 8.84
N LYS A 72 3.90 5.60 8.34
CA LYS A 72 5.03 6.55 8.42
C LYS A 72 5.50 6.76 9.87
N GLN A 73 4.56 6.94 10.81
CA GLN A 73 4.92 7.10 12.23
C GLN A 73 5.55 5.83 12.83
N LYS A 74 5.04 4.63 12.50
CA LYS A 74 5.62 3.38 12.99
C LYS A 74 7.04 3.16 12.47
N VAL A 75 7.30 3.50 11.21
CA VAL A 75 8.65 3.42 10.62
C VAL A 75 9.59 4.43 11.27
N ALA A 76 9.14 5.68 11.48
CA ALA A 76 9.95 6.71 12.15
C ALA A 76 10.34 6.32 13.59
N ARG A 77 9.39 5.76 14.36
CA ARG A 77 9.63 5.29 15.74
C ARG A 77 10.50 4.04 15.84
N ALA A 78 10.53 3.18 14.81
CA ALA A 78 11.35 1.98 14.80
C ALA A 78 12.82 2.25 14.41
N LEU A 79 13.13 3.47 13.99
CA LEU A 79 14.48 3.94 13.64
C LEU A 79 15.03 4.93 14.68
N SER A 80 14.33 5.08 15.81
CA SER A 80 14.77 5.80 17.03
C SER A 80 15.28 4.78 18.05
#